data_AF-A0A9D6RA13-F1
#
_entry.id   AF-A0A9D6RA13-F1
#
_cell.length_a   1.000
_cell.length_b   1.000
_cell.length_c   1.000
_cell.angle_alpha   90.00
_cell.angle_beta   90.00
_cell.angle_gamma   90.00
#
_symmetry.space_group_name_H-M   'P 1'
#
loop_
_entity.id
_entity.type
_entity.pdbx_description
1 polymer ?
#
loop_
_entity_poly.entity_id
_entity_poly.type
_entity_poly.pdbx_seq_one_letter_code
_entity_poly.pdbx_strand_id
1 'polypeptide(L)'
;MPYSRRRFSRSDERAYARSNAITAIRVLPSAVLRTRVAAVAAALATEDRRRVELASQQVLDEFCQLLRVAPLRVEVCGKRPTNHYGELHGLYTPANGTATRDRVQVWMRTARRLQVVAFKTFLRTLLHELCHHLDYEYLKLECSFHTEGFYRRESSLVYTALPRTTERRVREPLAGGALRVARSIPGLEQSP
;
A
#
# COMPACT_ATOMS: atom_id res chain seq x y z
N MET A 1 -1.94 -8.42 -13.31
CA MET A 1 -2.67 -8.93 -14.50
C MET A 1 -1.87 -8.57 -15.74
N PRO A 2 -1.46 -9.52 -16.59
CA PRO A 2 -0.93 -9.15 -17.90
C PRO A 2 -2.11 -8.72 -18.77
N TYR A 3 -1.98 -7.57 -19.43
CA TYR A 3 -2.91 -7.06 -20.44
C TYR A 3 -2.86 -7.94 -21.70
N SER A 4 -3.31 -9.21 -21.63
CA SER A 4 -3.25 -10.14 -22.76
C SER A 4 -4.57 -10.19 -23.52
N ARG A 5 -4.93 -9.08 -24.18
CA ARG A 5 -5.74 -9.05 -25.44
C ARG A 5 -6.10 -7.64 -25.94
N ARG A 6 -5.28 -6.61 -25.68
CA ARG A 6 -5.37 -5.33 -26.40
C ARG A 6 -4.00 -5.02 -26.98
N ARG A 7 -3.92 -4.83 -28.29
CA ARG A 7 -2.70 -4.33 -28.92
C ARG A 7 -2.57 -2.88 -28.44
N PHE A 8 -1.54 -2.59 -27.64
CA PHE A 8 -1.31 -1.24 -27.13
C PHE A 8 -1.22 -0.29 -28.32
N SER A 9 -1.97 0.81 -28.29
CA SER A 9 -1.72 1.89 -29.24
C SER A 9 -0.38 2.55 -28.91
N ARG A 10 0.23 3.27 -29.87
CA ARG A 10 1.41 4.11 -29.59
C ARG A 10 1.16 5.16 -28.50
N SER A 11 -0.10 5.52 -28.26
CA SER A 11 -0.49 6.41 -27.15
C SER A 11 -0.42 5.66 -25.82
N ASP A 12 -0.96 4.44 -25.77
CA ASP A 12 -0.93 3.60 -24.57
C ASP A 12 0.51 3.24 -24.17
N GLU A 13 1.39 2.93 -25.14
CA GLU A 13 2.81 2.65 -24.87
C GLU A 13 3.51 3.85 -24.22
N ARG A 14 3.24 5.06 -24.72
CA ARG A 14 3.80 6.29 -24.17
C ARG A 14 3.26 6.59 -22.77
N ALA A 15 1.95 6.44 -22.56
CA ALA A 15 1.33 6.62 -21.25
C ALA A 15 1.83 5.55 -20.25
N TYR A 16 2.03 4.31 -20.69
CA TYR A 16 2.65 3.25 -19.89
C TYR A 16 4.07 3.63 -19.49
N ALA A 17 4.92 4.06 -20.43
CA ALA A 17 6.30 4.45 -20.15
C ALA A 17 6.37 5.64 -19.17
N ARG A 18 5.51 6.66 -19.34
CA ARG A 18 5.39 7.79 -18.41
C ARG A 18 4.98 7.34 -17.02
N SER A 19 3.95 6.49 -16.90
CA SER A 19 3.55 5.91 -15.62
C SER A 19 4.71 5.11 -15.01
N ASN A 20 5.45 4.32 -15.78
CA ASN A 20 6.53 3.50 -15.23
C ASN A 20 7.73 4.32 -14.73
N ALA A 21 8.01 5.48 -15.33
CA ALA A 21 9.16 6.31 -14.99
C ALA A 21 9.05 7.01 -13.62
N ILE A 22 7.82 7.32 -13.16
CA ILE A 22 7.60 8.00 -11.89
C ILE A 22 7.43 6.94 -10.80
N THR A 23 8.32 6.89 -9.80
CA THR A 23 8.34 5.77 -8.84
C THR A 23 7.97 6.14 -7.41
N ALA A 24 7.74 7.43 -7.11
CA ALA A 24 7.33 7.88 -5.79
C ALA A 24 6.52 9.17 -5.86
N ILE A 25 5.60 9.33 -4.90
CA ILE A 25 4.95 10.62 -4.60
C ILE A 25 5.50 11.08 -3.25
N ARG A 26 6.15 12.23 -3.23
CA ARG A 26 6.80 12.73 -2.02
C ARG A 26 5.77 13.44 -1.14
N VAL A 27 5.40 12.78 -0.05
CA VAL A 27 4.57 13.35 1.01
C VAL A 27 5.39 13.34 2.30
N LEU A 28 5.43 14.47 3.01
CA LEU A 28 6.11 14.52 4.30
C LEU A 28 5.25 13.83 5.36
N PRO A 29 5.78 12.88 6.15
CA PRO A 29 5.02 12.26 7.22
C PRO A 29 4.58 13.31 8.27
N SER A 30 3.27 13.49 8.46
CA SER A 30 2.71 14.35 9.50
C SER A 30 2.25 13.52 10.71
N ALA A 31 2.25 14.12 11.91
CA ALA A 31 1.67 13.48 13.09
C ALA A 31 0.16 13.23 12.90
N VAL A 32 -0.52 14.17 12.23
CA VAL A 32 -1.94 14.07 11.88
C VAL A 32 -2.21 12.85 11.01
N LEU A 33 -1.42 12.63 9.96
CA LEU A 33 -1.53 11.46 9.08
C LEU A 33 -1.38 10.15 9.88
N ARG A 34 -0.37 10.06 10.75
CA ARG A 34 -0.14 8.88 11.58
C ARG A 34 -1.32 8.60 12.52
N THR A 35 -1.88 9.64 13.16
CA THR A 35 -3.06 9.52 14.02
C THR A 35 -4.27 9.02 13.24
N ARG A 36 -4.52 9.58 12.04
CA ARG A 36 -5.63 9.16 11.17
C ARG A 36 -5.47 7.72 10.69
N VAL A 37 -4.25 7.31 10.33
CA VAL A 37 -3.94 5.92 9.95
C VAL A 37 -4.14 4.95 11.12
N ALA A 38 -3.74 5.32 12.33
CA ALA A 38 -4.01 4.52 13.52
C ALA A 38 -5.53 4.40 13.82
N ALA A 39 -6.30 5.47 13.57
CA ALA A 39 -7.76 5.44 13.71
C ALA A 39 -8.42 4.44 12.75
N VAL A 40 -7.88 4.23 11.54
CA VAL A 40 -8.36 3.18 10.62
C VAL A 40 -8.17 1.79 11.23
N ALA A 41 -7.01 1.51 11.84
CA ALA A 41 -6.75 0.23 12.50
C ALA A 41 -7.73 0.00 13.67
N ALA A 42 -7.96 1.02 14.50
CA ALA A 42 -8.90 0.96 15.60
C ALA A 42 -10.35 0.76 15.11
N ALA A 43 -10.77 1.44 14.04
CA ALA A 43 -12.10 1.30 13.46
C ALA A 43 -12.34 -0.09 12.85
N LEU A 44 -11.34 -0.67 12.19
CA LEU A 44 -11.45 -2.04 11.67
C LEU A 44 -11.68 -3.06 12.79
N ALA A 45 -11.04 -2.87 13.94
CA ALA A 45 -11.20 -3.75 15.10
C ALA A 45 -12.61 -3.72 15.70
N THR A 46 -13.39 -2.65 15.49
CA THR A 46 -14.80 -2.60 15.92
C THR A 46 -15.76 -3.20 14.90
N GLU A 47 -15.27 -3.59 13.73
CA GLU A 47 -16.05 -4.05 12.57
C GLU A 47 -17.20 -3.12 12.12
N ASP A 48 -17.16 -1.85 12.52
CA ASP A 48 -18.19 -0.85 12.21
C ASP A 48 -17.84 -0.15 10.89
N ARG A 49 -18.60 -0.48 9.85
CA ARG A 49 -18.42 0.05 8.50
C ARG A 49 -18.40 1.57 8.44
N ARG A 50 -19.25 2.25 9.20
CA ARG A 50 -19.34 3.72 9.18
C ARG A 50 -18.11 4.35 9.82
N ARG A 51 -17.61 3.76 10.91
CA ARG A 51 -16.36 4.22 11.55
C ARG A 51 -15.16 4.02 10.64
N VAL A 52 -15.09 2.86 9.95
CA VAL A 52 -14.01 2.58 8.99
C VAL A 52 -14.07 3.56 7.83
N GLU A 53 -15.25 3.86 7.29
CA GLU A 53 -15.43 4.84 6.21
C GLU A 53 -14.98 6.25 6.63
N LEU A 54 -15.42 6.72 7.80
CA LEU A 54 -15.02 8.03 8.32
C LEU A 54 -13.49 8.13 8.52
N ALA A 55 -12.88 7.13 9.15
CA ALA A 55 -11.44 7.11 9.37
C ALA A 55 -10.66 7.05 8.05
N SER A 56 -11.16 6.30 7.07
CA SER A 56 -10.57 6.19 5.73
C SER A 56 -10.65 7.49 4.95
N GLN A 57 -11.81 8.17 5.00
CA GLN A 57 -12.01 9.50 4.41
C GLN A 57 -11.01 10.50 4.98
N GLN A 58 -10.83 10.51 6.31
CA GLN A 58 -9.85 11.39 6.94
C GLN A 58 -8.41 11.12 6.46
N VAL A 59 -8.01 9.86 6.28
CA VAL A 59 -6.67 9.54 5.73
C VAL A 59 -6.52 10.10 4.31
N LEU A 60 -7.51 9.87 3.43
CA LEU A 60 -7.41 10.35 2.05
C LEU A 60 -7.47 11.89 1.96
N ASP A 61 -8.31 12.54 2.78
CA ASP A 61 -8.38 14.00 2.86
C ASP A 61 -7.03 14.61 3.27
N GLU A 62 -6.32 13.99 4.21
CA GLU A 62 -4.99 14.44 4.64
C GLU A 62 -3.98 14.36 3.49
N PHE A 63 -3.99 13.26 2.73
CA PHE A 63 -3.13 13.14 1.53
C PHE A 63 -3.48 14.19 0.48
N CYS A 64 -4.76 14.36 0.16
CA CYS A 64 -5.22 15.35 -0.81
C CYS A 64 -4.85 16.76 -0.38
N GLN A 65 -4.98 17.09 0.90
CA GLN A 65 -4.61 18.39 1.46
C GLN A 65 -3.09 18.63 1.37
N LEU A 66 -2.27 17.67 1.79
CA LEU A 66 -0.80 17.78 1.74
C LEU A 66 -0.29 17.95 0.31
N LEU A 67 -0.94 17.32 -0.67
CA LEU A 67 -0.60 17.40 -2.09
C LEU A 67 -1.33 18.50 -2.85
N ARG A 68 -2.26 19.22 -2.19
CA ARG A 68 -3.09 20.29 -2.77
C ARG A 68 -3.86 19.84 -4.03
N VAL A 69 -4.42 18.64 -3.99
CA VAL A 69 -5.29 18.10 -5.04
C VAL A 69 -6.75 18.12 -4.60
N ALA A 70 -7.66 17.95 -5.57
CA ALA A 70 -9.08 17.84 -5.28
C ALA A 70 -9.35 16.68 -4.30
N PRO A 71 -10.29 16.85 -3.34
CA PRO A 71 -10.69 15.75 -2.48
C PRO A 71 -11.60 14.77 -3.22
N LEU A 72 -11.49 13.49 -2.86
CA LEU A 72 -12.33 12.39 -3.35
C LEU A 72 -13.18 11.79 -2.23
N ARG A 73 -14.23 11.06 -2.59
CA ARG A 73 -15.11 10.37 -1.64
C ARG A 73 -14.65 8.95 -1.38
N VAL A 74 -14.65 8.53 -0.12
CA VAL A 74 -14.46 7.14 0.27
C VAL A 74 -15.81 6.48 0.53
N GLU A 75 -15.99 5.29 0.01
CA GLU A 75 -17.10 4.39 0.29
C GLU A 75 -16.54 3.05 0.76
N VAL A 76 -16.92 2.63 1.96
CA VAL A 76 -16.52 1.32 2.51
C VAL A 76 -17.68 0.36 2.39
N CYS A 77 -17.44 -0.69 1.62
CA CYS A 77 -18.38 -1.76 1.34
C CYS A 77 -18.17 -2.95 2.29
N GLY A 78 -19.24 -3.69 2.58
CA GLY A 78 -19.20 -4.86 3.45
C GLY A 78 -18.50 -6.06 2.81
N LYS A 79 -19.27 -6.92 2.13
CA LYS A 79 -18.76 -8.13 1.47
C LYS A 79 -18.16 -7.81 0.10
N ARG A 80 -16.93 -8.29 -0.13
CA ARG A 80 -16.26 -8.24 -1.44
C ARG A 80 -17.08 -8.96 -2.53
N PRO A 81 -17.30 -8.35 -3.71
CA PRO A 81 -17.93 -9.03 -4.84
C PRO A 81 -17.00 -10.14 -5.35
N THR A 82 -17.58 -11.30 -5.64
CA THR A 82 -16.90 -12.37 -6.36
C THR A 82 -17.15 -12.14 -7.85
N ASN A 83 -16.11 -11.88 -8.63
CA ASN A 83 -16.21 -11.92 -10.09
C ASN A 83 -15.28 -13.01 -10.66
N HIS A 84 -15.55 -13.42 -11.89
CA HIS A 84 -14.85 -14.50 -12.58
C HIS A 84 -13.43 -14.14 -13.04
N TYR A 85 -13.02 -12.88 -12.91
CA TYR A 85 -11.71 -12.38 -13.34
C TYR A 85 -10.75 -12.07 -12.18
N GLY A 86 -11.20 -12.16 -10.92
CA GLY A 86 -10.37 -11.94 -9.73
C GLY A 86 -11.16 -11.39 -8.55
N GLU A 87 -10.50 -11.21 -7.41
CA GLU A 87 -11.08 -10.52 -6.26
C GLU A 87 -10.91 -9.01 -6.46
N LEU A 88 -11.99 -8.22 -6.51
CA LEU A 88 -11.91 -6.76 -6.49
C LEU A 88 -11.65 -6.30 -5.06
N HIS A 89 -10.47 -5.74 -4.80
CA HIS A 89 -10.10 -5.25 -3.47
C HIS A 89 -10.52 -3.79 -3.26
N GLY A 90 -10.40 -2.97 -4.31
CA GLY A 90 -10.82 -1.59 -4.37
C GLY A 90 -11.26 -1.21 -5.78
N LEU A 91 -11.85 -0.02 -5.90
CA LEU A 91 -12.23 0.57 -7.18
C LEU A 91 -12.22 2.10 -7.09
N TYR A 92 -11.35 2.72 -7.87
CA TYR A 92 -11.40 4.14 -8.21
C TYR A 92 -12.36 4.42 -9.36
N THR A 93 -13.22 5.42 -9.21
CA THR A 93 -14.20 5.87 -10.22
C THR A 93 -14.14 7.39 -10.36
N PRO A 94 -13.72 7.93 -11.52
CA PRO A 94 -13.76 9.36 -11.77
C PRO A 94 -15.19 9.91 -11.77
N ALA A 95 -15.34 11.17 -11.38
CA ALA A 95 -16.56 11.96 -11.57
C ALA A 95 -16.75 12.26 -13.06
N ASN A 96 -17.28 11.29 -13.81
CA ASN A 96 -17.56 11.41 -15.24
C ASN A 96 -18.76 12.34 -15.54
N GLY A 97 -18.83 13.52 -14.94
CA GLY A 97 -19.89 14.52 -15.10
C GLY A 97 -21.19 14.24 -14.35
N THR A 98 -21.38 13.04 -13.79
CA THR A 98 -22.59 12.66 -13.03
C THR A 98 -22.44 12.82 -11.51
N ALA A 99 -21.20 12.85 -11.01
CA ALA A 99 -20.88 13.03 -9.59
C ALA A 99 -20.09 14.33 -9.39
N THR A 100 -20.15 14.88 -8.17
CA THR A 100 -19.41 16.11 -7.82
C THR A 100 -17.94 15.86 -7.49
N ARG A 101 -17.56 14.61 -7.18
CA ARG A 101 -16.21 14.20 -6.79
C ARG A 101 -15.93 12.77 -7.24
N ASP A 102 -14.67 12.48 -7.52
CA ASP A 102 -14.18 11.12 -7.72
C ASP A 102 -14.48 10.27 -6.49
N ARG A 103 -14.56 8.95 -6.67
CA ARG A 103 -14.90 8.00 -5.62
C ARG A 103 -13.91 6.84 -5.55
N VAL A 104 -13.56 6.46 -4.34
CA VAL A 104 -12.85 5.23 -4.00
C VAL A 104 -13.80 4.32 -3.24
N GLN A 105 -13.97 3.10 -3.74
CA GLN A 105 -14.68 2.03 -3.05
C GLN A 105 -13.67 0.99 -2.55
N VAL A 106 -13.79 0.56 -1.29
CA VAL A 106 -12.97 -0.51 -0.72
C VAL A 106 -13.82 -1.47 0.10
N TRP A 107 -13.47 -2.75 0.10
CA TRP A 107 -14.22 -3.78 0.83
C TRP A 107 -13.53 -4.18 2.13
N MET A 108 -14.24 -4.03 3.25
CA MET A 108 -13.68 -4.33 4.57
C MET A 108 -13.81 -5.80 4.97
N ARG A 109 -14.62 -6.62 4.30
CA ARG A 109 -14.75 -8.07 4.58
C ARG A 109 -14.35 -8.95 3.41
N THR A 110 -13.68 -10.06 3.72
CA THR A 110 -13.29 -11.10 2.75
C THR A 110 -14.50 -11.73 2.07
N ALA A 111 -14.35 -12.11 0.80
CA ALA A 111 -15.47 -12.61 -0.02
C ALA A 111 -16.10 -13.90 0.51
N ARG A 112 -15.26 -14.86 0.94
CA ARG A 112 -15.70 -16.20 1.36
C ARG A 112 -16.07 -16.29 2.84
N ARG A 113 -15.24 -15.75 3.73
CA ARG A 113 -15.38 -15.93 5.19
C ARG A 113 -16.07 -14.76 5.88
N LEU A 114 -16.32 -13.65 5.17
CA LEU A 114 -16.89 -12.41 5.73
C LEU A 114 -16.10 -11.82 6.92
N GLN A 115 -14.86 -12.27 7.12
CA GLN A 115 -13.96 -11.74 8.13
C GLN A 115 -13.46 -10.37 7.72
N VAL A 116 -13.31 -9.47 8.70
CA VAL A 116 -12.66 -8.17 8.47
C VAL A 116 -11.24 -8.40 7.94
N VAL A 117 -10.88 -7.65 6.90
CA VAL A 117 -9.55 -7.74 6.31
C VAL A 117 -8.49 -7.22 7.28
N ALA A 118 -7.30 -7.80 7.24
CA ALA A 118 -6.18 -7.32 8.03
C ALA A 118 -5.89 -5.83 7.74
N PHE A 119 -5.56 -5.05 8.78
CA PHE A 119 -5.32 -3.61 8.66
C PHE A 119 -4.34 -3.24 7.53
N LYS A 120 -3.18 -3.90 7.46
CA LYS A 120 -2.19 -3.62 6.41
C LYS A 120 -2.74 -3.88 5.00
N THR A 121 -3.56 -4.91 4.84
CA THR A 121 -4.22 -5.22 3.56
C THR A 121 -5.22 -4.14 3.19
N PHE A 122 -6.08 -3.74 4.14
CA PHE A 122 -7.05 -2.67 3.92
C PHE A 122 -6.38 -1.34 3.57
N LEU A 123 -5.37 -0.92 4.34
CA LEU A 123 -4.65 0.33 4.12
C LEU A 123 -3.97 0.33 2.75
N ARG A 124 -3.31 -0.77 2.37
CA ARG A 124 -2.65 -0.87 1.07
C ARG A 124 -3.64 -0.75 -0.08
N THR A 125 -4.81 -1.39 0.04
CA THR A 125 -5.89 -1.25 -0.94
C THR A 125 -6.42 0.18 -1.00
N LEU A 126 -6.66 0.83 0.15
CA LEU A 126 -7.11 2.22 0.18
C LEU A 126 -6.11 3.17 -0.50
N LEU A 127 -4.82 3.00 -0.22
CA LEU A 127 -3.77 3.83 -0.81
C LEU A 127 -3.46 3.48 -2.27
N HIS A 128 -3.74 2.25 -2.71
CA HIS A 128 -3.73 1.87 -4.12
C HIS A 128 -4.75 2.69 -4.91
N GLU A 129 -5.99 2.75 -4.43
CA GLU A 129 -7.03 3.53 -5.11
C GLU A 129 -6.77 5.04 -5.03
N LEU A 130 -6.20 5.54 -3.92
CA LEU A 130 -5.68 6.91 -3.85
C LEU A 130 -4.58 7.14 -4.91
N CYS A 131 -3.68 6.19 -5.13
CA CYS A 131 -2.62 6.33 -6.12
C CYS A 131 -3.19 6.52 -7.53
N HIS A 132 -4.29 5.86 -7.88
CA HIS A 132 -5.01 6.13 -9.13
C HIS A 132 -5.51 7.57 -9.21
N HIS A 133 -6.12 8.08 -8.13
CA HIS A 133 -6.55 9.47 -8.08
C HIS A 133 -5.36 10.44 -8.25
N LEU A 134 -4.25 10.20 -7.57
CA LEU A 134 -3.06 11.05 -7.64
C LEU A 134 -2.35 10.97 -9.01
N ASP A 135 -2.40 9.84 -9.69
CA ASP A 135 -1.90 9.72 -11.06
C ASP A 135 -2.61 10.73 -11.99
N TYR A 136 -3.93 10.89 -11.84
CA TYR A 136 -4.71 11.85 -12.62
C TYR A 136 -4.60 13.27 -12.09
N GLU A 137 -4.79 13.48 -10.79
CA GLU A 137 -4.91 14.82 -10.22
C GLU A 137 -3.57 15.48 -9.87
N TYR A 138 -2.59 14.71 -9.43
CA TYR A 138 -1.28 15.24 -9.04
C TYR A 138 -0.26 15.14 -10.17
N LEU A 139 -0.14 13.96 -10.80
CA LEU A 139 0.86 13.70 -11.85
C LEU A 139 0.38 14.03 -13.26
N LYS A 140 -0.92 14.30 -13.44
CA LYS A 140 -1.55 14.62 -14.73
C LYS A 140 -1.24 13.57 -15.81
N LEU A 141 -1.26 12.29 -15.42
CA LEU A 141 -1.12 11.16 -16.33
C LEU A 141 -2.44 10.93 -17.08
N GLU A 142 -2.36 10.55 -18.35
CA GLU A 142 -3.53 10.28 -19.18
C GLU A 142 -4.19 8.94 -18.82
N CYS A 143 -3.40 7.99 -18.35
CA CYS A 143 -3.83 6.65 -17.96
C CYS A 143 -3.04 6.19 -16.74
N SER A 144 -3.74 5.71 -15.72
CA SER A 144 -3.11 5.11 -14.53
C SER A 144 -2.96 3.59 -14.71
N PHE A 145 -1.95 3.20 -15.49
CA PHE A 145 -1.59 1.79 -15.67
C PHE A 145 -0.90 1.23 -14.42
N HIS A 146 -1.20 -0.03 -14.10
CA HIS A 146 -0.52 -0.84 -13.06
C HIS A 146 0.89 -1.28 -13.50
N THR A 147 1.77 -0.30 -13.71
CA THR A 147 3.19 -0.50 -14.04
C THR A 147 4.02 -0.81 -12.79
N GLU A 148 5.28 -1.18 -12.95
CA GLU A 148 6.21 -1.27 -11.79
C GLU A 148 6.32 0.09 -11.10
N GLY A 149 6.40 1.17 -11.87
CA GLY A 149 6.38 2.54 -11.35
C GLY A 149 5.16 2.82 -10.48
N PHE A 150 3.96 2.38 -10.90
CA PHE A 150 2.74 2.51 -10.11
C PHE A 150 2.84 1.80 -8.76
N TYR A 151 3.27 0.53 -8.74
CA TYR A 151 3.42 -0.21 -7.47
C TYR A 151 4.47 0.39 -6.53
N ARG A 152 5.52 1.01 -7.10
CA ARG A 152 6.51 1.76 -6.31
C ARG A 152 5.94 3.07 -5.76
N ARG A 153 5.12 3.80 -6.54
CA ARG A 153 4.39 4.99 -6.06
C ARG A 153 3.44 4.64 -4.92
N GLU A 154 2.61 3.61 -5.08
CA GLU A 154 1.72 3.10 -4.03
C GLU A 154 2.53 2.75 -2.77
N SER A 155 3.63 2.01 -2.91
CA SER A 155 4.50 1.67 -1.79
C SER A 155 5.06 2.93 -1.09
N SER A 156 5.41 3.99 -1.83
CA SER A 156 5.88 5.25 -1.25
C SER A 156 4.83 5.94 -0.36
N LEU A 157 3.54 5.83 -0.71
CA LEU A 157 2.43 6.32 0.11
C LEU A 157 2.29 5.48 1.38
N VAL A 158 2.35 4.14 1.25
CA VAL A 158 2.29 3.22 2.40
C VAL A 158 3.45 3.47 3.38
N TYR A 159 4.68 3.63 2.88
CA TYR A 159 5.84 3.94 3.72
C TYR A 159 5.73 5.29 4.42
N THR A 160 5.00 6.25 3.83
CA THR A 160 4.73 7.55 4.46
C THR A 160 3.66 7.43 5.55
N ALA A 161 2.61 6.62 5.30
CA ALA A 161 1.49 6.42 6.20
C ALA A 161 1.86 5.59 7.44
N LEU A 162 2.72 4.59 7.28
CA LEU A 162 3.12 3.70 8.37
C LEU A 162 4.33 4.27 9.13
N PRO A 163 4.40 4.06 10.45
CA PRO A 163 5.60 4.39 11.21
C PRO A 163 6.77 3.59 10.65
N ARG A 164 7.93 4.24 10.53
CA ARG A 164 9.19 3.52 10.25
C ARG A 164 9.43 2.63 11.45
N THR A 165 9.33 1.32 11.28
CA THR A 165 9.86 0.38 12.25
C THR A 165 11.35 0.68 12.34
N THR A 166 11.79 1.23 13.47
CA THR A 166 13.21 1.35 13.83
C THR A 166 13.76 -0.03 14.18
N GLU A 167 13.62 -0.98 13.27
CA GLU A 167 14.30 -2.27 13.31
C GLU A 167 15.11 -2.39 12.02
N ARG A 168 16.01 -1.42 11.80
CA ARG A 168 17.30 -1.83 11.26
C ARG A 168 17.98 -2.53 12.43
N ARG A 169 17.80 -3.85 12.52
CA ARG A 169 18.62 -4.70 13.39
C ARG A 169 20.06 -4.30 13.08
N VAL A 170 20.67 -3.53 13.98
CA VAL A 170 22.12 -3.36 13.97
C VAL A 170 22.62 -4.79 14.05
N ARG A 171 23.22 -5.30 12.97
CA ARG A 171 24.05 -6.48 13.09
C ARG A 171 25.17 -6.03 14.02
N GLU A 172 25.06 -6.36 15.30
CA GLU A 172 26.21 -6.30 16.18
C GLU A 172 27.32 -7.12 15.52
N PRO A 173 28.53 -6.56 15.35
CA PRO A 173 29.66 -7.38 14.98
C PRO A 173 29.84 -8.41 16.09
N LEU A 174 29.82 -9.70 15.75
CA LEU A 174 30.26 -10.74 16.65
C LEU A 174 31.71 -10.42 17.04
N ALA A 175 31.88 -9.85 18.23
CA ALA A 175 33.15 -9.79 18.91
C ALA A 175 33.51 -11.20 19.38
N GLY A 176 34.71 -11.65 19.03
CA GLY A 176 35.37 -12.75 19.73
C GLY A 176 35.52 -14.03 18.91
N GLY A 177 36.76 -14.31 18.51
CA GLY A 177 37.14 -15.60 17.95
C GLY A 177 38.60 -15.62 17.52
N ALA A 178 39.50 -15.44 18.48
CA ALA A 178 40.94 -15.46 18.28
C ALA A 178 41.42 -16.70 17.52
N LEU A 179 42.31 -16.45 16.55
CA LEU A 179 43.13 -17.44 15.90
C LEU A 179 44.05 -18.11 16.95
N ARG A 180 43.83 -19.40 17.23
CA ARG A 180 44.88 -20.27 17.78
C ARG A 180 45.15 -21.39 16.79
N VAL A 181 46.37 -21.36 16.25
CA VAL A 181 47.02 -22.48 15.58
C VAL A 181 47.78 -23.26 16.65
N ALA A 182 47.53 -24.57 16.78
CA ALA A 182 48.55 -25.58 17.09
C ALA A 182 48.00 -27.00 16.88
N ARG A 183 48.91 -27.89 16.50
CA ARG A 183 48.73 -29.21 15.88
C ARG A 183 48.61 -30.37 16.89
N SER A 184 47.91 -31.42 16.45
CA SER A 184 48.14 -32.88 16.55
C SER A 184 48.32 -33.66 17.89
N ILE A 185 47.31 -34.52 18.23
CA ILE A 185 47.24 -36.00 18.51
C ILE A 185 48.41 -36.73 19.28
N PRO A 186 48.25 -37.89 19.99
CA PRO A 186 47.31 -38.42 21.02
C PRO A 186 48.05 -39.04 22.26
N GLY A 187 47.35 -39.63 23.25
CA GLY A 187 47.98 -40.56 24.20
C GLY A 187 47.08 -41.09 25.33
N LEU A 188 47.07 -42.42 25.52
CA LEU A 188 46.38 -43.19 26.56
C LEU A 188 46.92 -42.90 27.98
N GLU A 189 46.06 -42.99 29.01
CA GLU A 189 46.15 -43.96 30.13
C GLU A 189 45.12 -43.60 31.22
N GLN A 190 44.23 -44.54 31.54
CA GLN A 190 43.58 -44.66 32.84
C GLN A 190 43.68 -46.12 33.29
N SER A 191 44.13 -46.29 34.53
CA SER A 191 43.96 -47.44 35.43
C SER A 191 43.95 -46.86 36.85
N PRO A 192 43.39 -47.52 37.88
CA PRO A 192 43.11 -48.96 37.99
C PRO A 192 41.63 -49.36 37.86
#